data_AF-A0A496ZNZ2-F1
#
_entry.id   AF-A0A496ZNZ2-F1
#
_cell.length_a   1.000
_cell.length_b   1.000
_cell.length_c   1.000
_cell.angle_alpha   90.00
_cell.angle_beta   90.00
_cell.angle_gamma   90.00
#
_symmetry.space_group_name_H-M   'P 1'
#
loop_
_entity.id
_entity.type
_entity.pdbx_description
1 polymer ?
#
loop_
_entity_poly.entity_id
_entity_poly.type
_entity_poly.pdbx_seq_one_letter_code
_entity_poly.pdbx_strand_id
1 'polypeptide(L)' 'IKIDNLPGSQGPNEYGDYQGTMSNHHKVYENVVNTLNGEDVIDVNGIEGMKTVEIIEAAYKSIDEKTPIFL' A
#
# COMPACT_ATOMS: atom_id res chain seq x y z
N ILE A 1 -15.17 12.87 -18.72
CA ILE A 1 -14.12 13.01 -19.77
C ILE A 1 -13.67 11.61 -20.10
N LYS A 2 -13.78 11.18 -21.36
CA LYS A 2 -13.25 9.89 -21.81
C LYS A 2 -11.88 10.17 -22.44
N ILE A 3 -10.84 9.48 -21.99
CA ILE A 3 -9.50 9.61 -22.54
C ILE A 3 -9.32 8.45 -23.52
N ASP A 4 -9.41 8.74 -24.81
CA ASP A 4 -9.22 7.76 -25.88
C ASP A 4 -7.72 7.60 -26.21
N ASN A 5 -7.32 6.46 -26.81
CA ASN A 5 -5.92 6.09 -27.15
C ASN A 5 -4.94 5.83 -26.00
N LEU A 6 -5.40 5.26 -24.88
CA LEU A 6 -4.47 4.70 -23.90
C LEU A 6 -3.93 3.34 -24.38
N PRO A 7 -2.62 3.06 -24.20
CA PRO A 7 -2.09 1.72 -24.43
C PRO A 7 -2.80 0.71 -23.51
N GLY A 8 -2.98 -0.52 -24.01
CA GLY A 8 -3.58 -1.59 -23.23
C GLY A 8 -2.80 -1.86 -21.93
N SER A 9 -3.50 -2.27 -20.87
CA SER A 9 -2.88 -2.64 -19.59
C SER A 9 -1.76 -3.65 -19.81
N GLN A 10 -0.60 -3.41 -19.18
CA GLN A 10 0.57 -4.29 -19.29
C GLN A 10 0.41 -5.62 -18.52
N GLY A 11 -0.73 -5.85 -17.88
CA GLY A 11 -0.99 -7.04 -17.08
C GLY A 11 -0.31 -7.02 -15.70
N PRO A 12 -0.28 -8.17 -14.99
CA PRO A 12 0.41 -8.32 -13.71
C PRO A 12 1.92 -8.12 -13.77
N ASN A 13 2.49 -7.57 -12.70
CA ASN A 13 3.92 -7.59 -12.48
C ASN A 13 4.34 -9.02 -12.10
N GLU A 14 5.51 -9.43 -12.60
CA GLU A 14 6.15 -10.71 -12.30
C GLU A 14 7.15 -10.54 -11.14
N TYR A 15 6.95 -11.27 -10.04
CA TYR A 15 7.85 -11.30 -8.88
C TYR A 15 8.37 -12.72 -8.62
N GLY A 16 8.80 -13.41 -9.68
CA GLY A 16 9.21 -14.82 -9.63
C GLY A 16 8.01 -15.75 -9.55
N ASP A 17 7.84 -16.48 -8.45
CA ASP A 17 6.71 -17.40 -8.25
C ASP A 17 5.37 -16.69 -7.96
N TYR A 18 5.40 -15.36 -7.79
CA TYR A 18 4.22 -14.55 -7.53
C TYR A 18 3.94 -13.59 -8.69
N GLN A 19 2.72 -13.66 -9.22
CA GLN A 19 2.17 -12.69 -10.16
C GLN A 19 1.18 -11.78 -9.45
N GLY A 20 1.42 -10.47 -9.51
CA GLY A 20 0.61 -9.49 -8.78
C GLY A 20 0.51 -8.18 -9.55
N THR A 21 -0.69 -7.59 -9.58
CA THR A 21 -0.93 -6.26 -10.16
C THR A 21 -1.18 -5.25 -9.05
N MET A 22 -1.09 -3.97 -9.38
CA MET A 22 -1.73 -2.88 -8.64
C MET A 22 -3.27 -2.83 -8.85
N SER A 23 -3.97 -3.97 -8.91
CA SER A 23 -5.37 -4.04 -9.35
C SER A 23 -6.35 -3.15 -8.58
N ASN A 24 -6.05 -2.77 -7.34
CA ASN A 24 -6.98 -2.05 -6.47
C ASN A 24 -6.49 -0.66 -6.02
N HIS A 25 -5.41 -0.12 -6.58
CA HIS A 25 -4.89 1.19 -6.14
C HIS A 25 -5.89 2.34 -6.36
N HIS A 26 -6.72 2.25 -7.39
CA HIS A 26 -7.82 3.18 -7.63
C HIS A 26 -8.80 3.27 -6.45
N LYS A 27 -9.01 2.16 -5.71
CA LYS A 27 -9.89 2.12 -4.54
C LYS A 27 -9.34 2.91 -3.35
N VAL A 28 -8.01 2.96 -3.20
CA VAL A 28 -7.36 3.81 -2.19
C VAL A 28 -7.65 5.28 -2.49
N TYR A 29 -7.53 5.70 -3.74
CA TYR A 29 -7.88 7.08 -4.13
C TYR A 29 -9.37 7.38 -4.00
N GLU A 30 -10.23 6.42 -4.34
CA GLU A 30 -11.68 6.52 -4.14
C GLU A 30 -12.03 6.72 -2.67
N ASN A 31 -11.46 5.94 -1.75
CA ASN A 31 -11.67 6.12 -0.31
C ASN A 31 -11.19 7.50 0.18
N VAL A 32 -10.05 8.00 -0.32
CA VAL A 32 -9.57 9.35 0.02
C VAL A 32 -10.57 10.42 -0.42
N VAL A 33 -11.07 10.35 -1.65
CA VAL A 33 -12.04 11.32 -2.19
C VAL A 33 -13.35 11.25 -1.41
N ASN A 34 -13.90 10.05 -1.20
CA ASN A 34 -15.17 9.86 -0.48
C ASN A 34 -15.04 10.33 0.98
N THR A 35 -13.94 10.03 1.65
CA THR A 35 -13.65 10.50 3.01
C THR A 35 -13.62 12.03 3.09
N LEU A 36 -12.94 12.70 2.14
CA LEU A 36 -12.87 14.17 2.09
C LEU A 36 -14.24 14.82 1.80
N ASN A 37 -15.14 14.10 1.13
CA ASN A 37 -16.51 14.54 0.86
C ASN A 37 -17.51 14.14 1.96
N GLY A 38 -17.08 13.41 3.00
CA GLY A 38 -17.94 12.93 4.08
C GLY A 38 -18.86 11.76 3.68
N GLU A 39 -18.52 11.06 2.60
CA GLU A 39 -19.28 9.94 2.04
C GLU A 39 -18.78 8.58 2.54
N ASP A 40 -17.60 8.54 3.18
CA ASP A 40 -16.96 7.33 3.69
C ASP A 40 -16.04 7.63 4.90
N VAL A 41 -15.51 6.58 5.53
CA VAL A 41 -14.51 6.64 6.60
C VAL A 41 -13.14 6.28 6.04
N ILE A 42 -12.07 6.94 6.53
CA ILE A 42 -10.69 6.63 6.12
C ILE A 42 -10.36 5.15 6.36
N ASP A 43 -9.89 4.45 5.33
CA ASP A 43 -9.57 3.02 5.41
C ASP A 43 -8.31 2.75 6.25
N VAL A 44 -7.26 3.57 6.06
CA VAL A 44 -6.00 3.50 6.80
C VAL A 44 -5.55 4.92 7.13
N ASN A 45 -5.30 5.17 8.41
CA ASN A 45 -4.82 6.47 8.87
C ASN A 45 -3.30 6.47 9.11
N GLY A 46 -2.74 7.66 9.36
CA GLY A 46 -1.30 7.83 9.58
C GLY A 46 -0.75 7.06 10.79
N ILE A 47 -1.54 6.87 11.86
CA ILE A 47 -1.11 6.13 13.05
C ILE A 47 -0.96 4.64 12.73
N GLU A 48 -1.88 4.08 11.95
CA GLU A 48 -1.76 2.72 11.45
C GLU A 48 -0.56 2.58 10.50
N GLY A 49 -0.32 3.61 9.68
CA GLY A 49 0.89 3.71 8.85
C GLY A 49 2.19 3.68 9.67
N MET A 50 2.23 4.32 10.84
CA MET A 50 3.41 4.31 11.71
C MET A 50 3.81 2.91 12.17
N LYS A 51 2.85 1.97 12.34
CA LYS A 51 3.17 0.57 12.66
C LYS A 51 4.01 -0.10 11.59
N THR A 52 3.82 0.27 10.32
CA THR A 52 4.66 -0.23 9.22
C THR A 52 6.09 0.26 9.39
N VAL A 53 6.29 1.53 9.74
CA VAL A 53 7.61 2.11 10.00
C VAL A 53 8.27 1.44 11.21
N GLU A 54 7.53 1.26 12.30
CA GLU A 54 7.99 0.58 13.52
C GLU A 54 8.47 -0.84 13.24
N ILE A 55 7.75 -1.60 12.41
CA ILE A 55 8.15 -2.96 11.99
C ILE A 55 9.44 -2.91 11.14
N ILE A 56 9.57 -1.96 10.23
CA ILE A 56 10.79 -1.79 9.42
C ILE A 56 11.99 -1.47 10.32
N GLU A 57 11.82 -0.54 11.27
CA GLU A 57 12.85 -0.19 12.24
C GLU A 57 13.24 -1.38 13.13
N ALA A 58 12.26 -2.16 13.59
CA ALA A 58 12.50 -3.39 14.34
C ALA A 58 13.28 -4.43 13.50
N ALA A 59 13.01 -4.54 12.21
CA ALA A 59 13.77 -5.43 11.32
C ALA A 59 15.24 -4.99 11.20
N TYR A 60 15.51 -3.69 11.00
CA TYR A 60 16.87 -3.16 11.00
C TYR A 60 17.59 -3.41 12.33
N LYS A 61 16.92 -3.11 13.44
CA LYS A 61 17.46 -3.34 14.79
C LYS A 61 17.77 -4.82 15.05
N SER A 62 16.90 -5.73 14.59
CA SER A 62 17.10 -7.17 14.71
C SER A 62 18.39 -7.64 14.00
N ILE A 63 18.69 -7.06 12.84
CA ILE A 63 19.90 -7.38 12.07
C ILE A 63 21.15 -6.88 12.80
N ASP A 64 21.11 -5.64 13.31
CA ASP A 64 22.23 -5.00 13.99
C ASP A 64 22.56 -5.71 15.32
N GLU A 65 21.53 -6.05 16.10
CA GLU A 65 21.67 -6.69 17.41
C GLU A 65 21.83 -8.22 17.31
N LYS A 66 21.49 -8.82 16.15
CA LYS A 66 21.42 -10.27 15.91
C LYS A 66 20.49 -10.99 16.89
N THR A 67 19.40 -10.32 17.27
CA THR A 67 18.38 -10.81 18.22
C THR A 67 16.97 -10.52 17.70
N PRO A 68 15.94 -11.27 18.14
CA PRO A 68 14.55 -10.93 17.86
C PRO A 68 14.12 -9.63 18.57
N ILE A 69 13.41 -8.76 17.88
CA ILE A 69 12.76 -7.57 18.45
C ILE A 69 11.26 -7.85 18.59
N PHE A 70 10.73 -7.68 19.81
CA PHE A 70 9.31 -7.84 20.12
C PHE A 70 8.64 -6.47 20.16
N LEU A 71 7.55 -6.34 19.39
CA LEU A 71 6.70 -5.15 19.28
C LEU A 71 5.42 -5.32 20.11
#